data_AF-A0A251XD54-F1
#
_entry.id   AF-A0A251XD54-F1
#
_cell.length_a   1.000
_cell.length_b   1.000
_cell.length_c   1.000
_cell.angle_alpha   90.00
_cell.angle_beta   90.00
_cell.angle_gamma   90.00
#
_symmetry.space_group_name_H-M   'P 1'
#
loop_
_entity.id
_entity.type
_entity.pdbx_description
1 polymer ?
#
loop_
_entity_poly.entity_id
_entity_poly.type
_entity_poly.pdbx_seq_one_letter_code
_entity_poly.pdbx_strand_id
1 'polypeptide(L)'
;MVVGTVRPELDDLSPAQVAAWRATRVPGHANGHVHGANLGVRADAYVAAGGFPAVAEHEDVDLVTRLRGLDARITASAAGEVLTSSRREGRTPGGYAGYLHVSLLERAREREIGRQRAVGCDSPCVPAG
;
A
#
# COMPACT_ATOMS: atom_id res chain seq x y z
N MET A 1 -1.35 -12.62 -12.03
CA MET A 1 -0.72 -12.27 -10.75
C MET A 1 -1.79 -11.89 -9.75
N VAL A 2 -1.59 -12.24 -8.48
CA VAL A 2 -2.40 -11.79 -7.35
C VAL A 2 -1.56 -10.87 -6.47
N VAL A 3 -2.16 -9.77 -6.04
CA VAL A 3 -1.61 -8.88 -5.02
C VAL A 3 -2.56 -8.89 -3.83
N GLY A 4 -2.10 -9.41 -2.70
CA GLY A 4 -2.90 -9.58 -1.50
C GLY A 4 -2.66 -8.47 -0.48
N THR A 5 -3.53 -8.38 0.54
CA THR A 5 -3.40 -7.40 1.62
C THR A 5 -2.53 -7.94 2.77
N VAL A 6 -1.98 -7.02 3.57
CA VAL A 6 -1.24 -7.33 4.78
C VAL A 6 -1.80 -6.59 5.98
N ARG A 7 -1.75 -7.22 7.15
CA ARG A 7 -2.10 -6.64 8.45
C ARG A 7 -0.92 -6.67 9.40
N PRO A 8 -0.50 -5.53 9.97
CA PRO A 8 0.49 -5.51 11.04
C PRO A 8 -0.08 -6.15 12.31
N GLU A 9 0.79 -6.66 13.17
CA GLU A 9 0.48 -6.91 14.58
C GLU A 9 0.12 -5.58 15.26
N LEU A 10 -1.16 -5.35 15.51
CA LEU A 10 -1.64 -4.04 15.96
C LEU A 10 -1.26 -3.74 17.41
N ASP A 11 -0.99 -4.76 18.21
CA ASP A 11 -0.63 -4.64 19.63
C ASP A 11 0.74 -3.95 19.82
N ASP A 12 1.59 -3.99 18.80
CA ASP A 12 2.90 -3.34 18.77
C ASP A 12 2.86 -1.89 18.25
N LEU A 13 1.67 -1.40 17.88
CA LEU A 13 1.46 -0.06 17.35
C LEU A 13 0.78 0.85 18.38
N SER A 14 1.14 2.13 18.36
CA SER A 14 0.41 3.13 19.17
C SER A 14 -1.05 3.27 18.71
N PRO A 15 -1.98 3.71 19.58
CA PRO A 15 -3.38 3.93 19.19
C PRO A 15 -3.55 4.86 17.98
N ALA A 16 -2.70 5.89 17.87
CA ALA A 16 -2.70 6.80 16.73
C ALA A 16 -2.27 6.11 15.42
N GLN A 17 -1.25 5.25 15.48
CA GLN A 17 -0.83 4.43 14.33
C GLN A 17 -1.92 3.42 13.94
N VAL A 18 -2.56 2.76 14.90
CA VAL A 18 -3.67 1.84 14.62
C VAL A 18 -4.83 2.58 13.93
N ALA A 19 -5.23 3.75 14.44
CA ALA A 19 -6.29 4.55 13.83
C ALA A 19 -5.93 5.01 12.41
N ALA A 20 -4.72 5.56 12.22
CA ALA A 20 -4.22 5.98 10.92
C ALA A 20 -4.15 4.82 9.92
N TRP A 21 -3.66 3.66 10.36
CA TRP A 21 -3.60 2.45 9.55
C TRP A 21 -5.00 2.01 9.14
N ARG A 22 -5.95 1.88 10.09
CA ARG A 22 -7.34 1.46 9.80
C ARG A 22 -8.04 2.40 8.83
N ALA A 23 -7.79 3.71 8.91
CA ALA A 23 -8.38 4.70 8.02
C ALA A 23 -7.96 4.54 6.54
N THR A 24 -6.89 3.79 6.25
CA THR A 24 -6.40 3.55 4.87
C THR A 24 -6.91 2.25 4.25
N ARG A 25 -7.64 1.42 5.01
CA ARG A 25 -8.15 0.12 4.54
C ARG A 25 -9.65 0.01 4.73
N VAL A 26 -10.28 -0.68 3.80
CA VAL A 26 -11.66 -1.16 3.95
C VAL A 26 -11.57 -2.67 4.17
N PRO A 27 -12.06 -3.21 5.29
CA PRO A 27 -12.06 -4.66 5.54
C PRO A 27 -12.68 -5.42 4.36
N GLY A 28 -12.00 -6.48 3.91
CA GLY A 28 -12.46 -7.27 2.77
C GLY A 28 -12.26 -6.63 1.39
N HIS A 29 -11.60 -5.46 1.31
CA HIS A 29 -11.30 -4.80 0.04
C HIS A 29 -9.80 -4.56 -0.12
N ALA A 30 -9.23 -5.10 -1.19
CA ALA A 30 -7.83 -4.86 -1.54
C ALA A 30 -7.72 -3.56 -2.35
N ASN A 31 -6.98 -2.60 -1.81
CA ASN A 31 -6.74 -1.29 -2.42
C ASN A 31 -5.62 -1.29 -3.48
N GLY A 32 -5.16 -2.48 -3.90
CA GLY A 32 -4.17 -2.65 -4.96
C GLY A 32 -2.72 -2.30 -4.58
N HIS A 33 -2.43 -2.08 -3.30
CA HIS A 33 -1.05 -1.91 -2.83
C HIS A 33 -0.24 -3.19 -3.03
N VAL A 34 0.98 -3.03 -3.53
CA VAL A 34 1.93 -4.13 -3.66
C VAL A 34 2.57 -4.41 -2.31
N HIS A 35 2.55 -5.68 -1.92
CA HIS A 35 3.19 -6.15 -0.71
C HIS A 35 4.01 -7.41 -1.01
N GLY A 36 5.33 -7.32 -0.88
CA GLY A 36 6.27 -8.44 -1.00
C GLY A 36 5.84 -9.69 -0.22
N ALA A 37 5.26 -9.47 0.96
CA ALA A 37 4.82 -10.53 1.86
C ALA A 37 3.52 -11.25 1.41
N ASN A 38 2.78 -10.72 0.43
CA ASN A 38 1.54 -11.33 -0.05
C ASN A 38 1.35 -11.08 -1.55
N LEU A 39 2.14 -11.78 -2.37
CA LEU A 39 2.03 -11.75 -3.83
C LEU A 39 2.16 -13.14 -4.43
N GLY A 40 1.46 -13.36 -5.54
CA GLY A 40 1.49 -14.62 -6.28
C GLY A 40 1.60 -14.40 -7.78
N VAL A 41 2.61 -14.99 -8.42
CA VAL A 41 2.85 -14.86 -9.85
C VAL A 41 3.03 -16.25 -10.47
N ARG A 42 2.54 -16.44 -11.70
CA ARG A 42 2.82 -17.68 -12.44
C ARG A 42 4.31 -17.71 -12.79
N ALA A 43 4.94 -18.87 -12.67
CA ALA A 43 6.39 -18.99 -12.85
C ALA A 43 6.87 -18.53 -14.24
N ASP A 44 6.11 -18.84 -15.30
CA ASP A 44 6.41 -18.39 -16.67
C ASP A 44 6.37 -16.87 -16.81
N ALA A 45 5.36 -16.22 -16.25
CA ALA A 45 5.25 -14.76 -16.23
C ALA A 45 6.36 -14.11 -15.39
N TYR A 46 6.76 -14.73 -14.27
CA TYR A 46 7.90 -14.25 -13.46
C TYR A 46 9.21 -14.28 -14.24
N VAL A 47 9.49 -15.37 -14.97
CA VAL A 47 10.66 -15.50 -15.82
C VAL A 47 10.60 -14.51 -16.99
N ALA A 48 9.44 -14.38 -17.65
CA ALA A 48 9.25 -13.44 -18.74
C ALA A 48 9.42 -11.98 -18.31
N ALA A 49 9.02 -11.65 -17.07
CA ALA A 49 9.26 -10.34 -16.50
C ALA A 49 10.75 -10.09 -16.21
N GLY A 50 11.58 -11.13 -16.07
CA GLY A 50 13.00 -11.04 -15.71
C GLY A 50 13.28 -11.24 -14.21
N GLY A 51 12.34 -11.81 -13.46
CA GLY A 51 12.48 -12.09 -12.04
C GLY A 51 12.64 -10.85 -11.15
N PHE A 52 12.97 -11.02 -9.87
CA PHE A 52 13.26 -9.89 -8.97
C PHE A 52 14.61 -9.23 -9.32
N PRO A 53 14.67 -7.90 -9.40
CA PRO A 53 15.92 -7.19 -9.62
C PRO A 53 16.72 -7.14 -8.31
N ALA A 54 18.05 -7.10 -8.42
CA ALA A 54 18.93 -6.91 -7.27
C ALA A 54 19.00 -5.42 -6.86
N VAL A 55 17.90 -4.92 -6.27
CA VAL A 55 17.77 -3.54 -5.78
C VAL A 55 17.62 -3.52 -4.26
N ALA A 56 17.92 -2.37 -3.65
CA ALA A 56 17.82 -2.20 -2.20
C ALA A 56 16.36 -2.15 -1.70
N GLU A 57 15.46 -1.62 -2.51
CA GLU A 57 14.05 -1.38 -2.15
C GLU A 57 13.14 -1.47 -3.37
N HIS A 58 11.86 -1.74 -3.14
CA HIS A 58 10.79 -1.72 -4.15
C HIS A 58 10.92 -2.78 -5.25
N GLU A 59 11.58 -3.91 -4.97
CA GLU A 59 11.74 -5.04 -5.89
C GLU A 59 10.39 -5.65 -6.30
N ASP A 60 9.43 -5.65 -5.38
CA ASP A 60 8.06 -6.12 -5.59
C ASP A 60 7.26 -5.17 -6.49
N VAL A 61 7.33 -3.87 -6.25
CA VAL A 61 6.69 -2.83 -7.06
C VAL A 61 7.25 -2.85 -8.48
N ASP A 62 8.56 -3.03 -8.64
CA ASP A 62 9.20 -3.15 -9.94
C ASP A 62 8.72 -4.38 -10.71
N LEU A 63 8.68 -5.55 -10.06
CA LEU A 63 8.15 -6.77 -10.67
C LEU A 63 6.70 -6.60 -11.14
N VAL A 64 5.84 -5.99 -10.30
CA VAL A 64 4.44 -5.68 -10.66
C VAL A 64 4.38 -4.74 -11.86
N THR A 65 5.25 -3.73 -11.90
CA THR A 65 5.30 -2.76 -13.00
C THR A 65 5.69 -3.41 -14.31
N ARG A 66 6.73 -4.26 -14.32
CA ARG A 66 7.12 -5.02 -15.50
C ARG A 66 6.03 -5.98 -15.97
N LEU A 67 5.37 -6.68 -15.04
CA LEU A 67 4.23 -7.55 -15.37
C LEU A 67 3.06 -6.79 -15.99
N ARG A 68 2.77 -5.55 -15.54
CA ARG A 68 1.78 -4.68 -16.20
C ARG A 68 2.20 -4.33 -17.62
N GLY A 69 3.48 -4.05 -17.84
CA GLY A 69 4.02 -3.79 -19.18
C GLY A 69 3.98 -4.99 -20.13
N LEU A 70 3.83 -6.21 -19.61
CA LEU A 70 3.62 -7.45 -20.37
C LEU A 70 2.13 -7.81 -20.51
N ASP A 71 1.22 -6.88 -20.22
CA ASP A 71 -0.24 -7.09 -20.21
C ASP A 71 -0.69 -8.26 -19.31
N ALA A 72 0.09 -8.58 -18.27
CA ALA A 72 -0.27 -9.65 -17.34
C ALA A 72 -1.52 -9.24 -16.54
N ARG A 73 -2.49 -10.14 -16.44
CA ARG A 73 -3.66 -9.93 -15.59
C ARG A 73 -3.24 -9.83 -14.12
N ILE A 74 -3.57 -8.71 -13.48
CA ILE A 74 -3.35 -8.46 -12.05
C ILE A 74 -4.68 -8.42 -11.33
N THR A 75 -4.80 -9.16 -10.23
CA THR A 75 -5.99 -9.19 -9.40
C THR A 75 -5.62 -8.83 -7.97
N ALA A 76 -6.26 -7.79 -7.43
CA ALA A 76 -6.16 -7.46 -6.02
C ALA A 76 -7.11 -8.36 -5.23
N SER A 77 -6.63 -8.99 -4.15
CA SER A 77 -7.42 -9.91 -3.32
C SER A 77 -7.31 -9.54 -1.85
N ALA A 78 -8.46 -9.40 -1.19
CA ALA A 78 -8.51 -9.32 0.28
C ALA A 78 -8.67 -10.71 0.93
N ALA A 79 -8.93 -11.75 0.13
CA ALA A 79 -8.91 -13.12 0.62
C ALA A 79 -7.47 -13.52 0.94
N GLY A 80 -7.26 -14.12 2.13
CA GLY A 80 -5.93 -14.51 2.59
C GLY A 80 -5.06 -13.33 3.02
N GLU A 81 -5.62 -12.37 3.76
CA GLU A 81 -4.83 -11.30 4.40
C GLU A 81 -3.72 -11.90 5.28
N VAL A 82 -2.48 -11.46 5.07
CA VAL A 82 -1.31 -11.96 5.79
C VAL A 82 -1.05 -11.08 7.01
N LEU A 83 -0.95 -11.70 8.20
CA LEU A 83 -0.41 -11.05 9.39
C LEU A 83 1.10 -10.87 9.23
N THR A 84 1.60 -9.66 9.44
CA THR A 84 3.02 -9.30 9.31
C THR A 84 3.52 -8.56 10.54
N SER A 85 4.81 -8.69 10.82
CA SER A 85 5.43 -8.05 11.97
C SER A 85 5.37 -6.52 11.89
N SER A 86 5.04 -5.91 13.03
CA SER A 86 5.06 -4.46 13.26
C SER A 86 6.42 -3.93 13.73
N ARG A 87 7.51 -4.70 13.53
CA ARG A 87 8.86 -4.33 13.97
C ARG A 87 9.22 -2.87 13.63
N ARG A 88 9.94 -2.24 14.55
CA ARG A 88 10.46 -0.87 14.39
C ARG A 88 11.62 -0.79 13.41
N GLU A 89 12.48 -1.80 13.43
CA GLU A 89 13.69 -1.85 12.62
C GLU A 89 13.49 -2.76 11.40
N GLY A 90 13.50 -2.15 10.22
CA GLY A 90 13.41 -2.82 8.93
C GLY A 90 14.77 -3.02 8.27
N ARG A 91 14.81 -3.89 7.25
CA ARG A 91 16.01 -4.06 6.39
C ARG A 91 16.24 -2.89 5.43
N THR A 92 15.20 -2.12 5.17
CA THR A 92 15.18 -0.99 4.25
C THR A 92 14.37 0.14 4.90
N PRO A 93 14.83 1.40 4.84
CA PRO A 93 14.06 2.58 5.26
C PRO A 93 12.72 2.73 4.53
N GLY A 94 12.67 2.43 3.22
CA GLY A 94 11.44 2.47 2.42
C GLY A 94 10.47 1.30 2.65
N GLY A 95 10.88 0.29 3.42
CA GLY A 95 10.06 -0.89 3.69
C GLY A 95 8.87 -0.65 4.63
N TYR A 96 8.11 -1.72 4.89
CA TYR A 96 6.89 -1.64 5.69
C TYR A 96 7.11 -1.13 7.13
N ALA A 97 8.27 -1.41 7.75
CA ALA A 97 8.63 -0.87 9.06
C ALA A 97 8.76 0.66 9.03
N GLY A 98 9.46 1.20 8.02
CA GLY A 98 9.56 2.65 7.81
C GLY A 98 8.22 3.29 7.46
N TYR A 99 7.38 2.60 6.69
CA TYR A 99 5.99 3.03 6.49
C TYR A 99 5.25 3.18 7.84
N LEU A 100 5.24 2.13 8.68
CA LEU A 100 4.48 2.13 9.94
C LEU A 100 4.99 3.16 10.96
N HIS A 101 6.32 3.31 11.08
CA HIS A 101 6.93 4.06 12.18
C HIS A 101 7.46 5.45 11.80
N VAL A 102 7.66 5.72 10.51
CA VAL A 102 8.18 7.01 10.03
C VAL A 102 7.10 7.80 9.31
N SER A 103 6.45 7.22 8.30
CA SER A 103 5.61 8.00 7.37
C SER A 103 4.09 7.87 7.55
N LEU A 104 3.60 6.85 8.27
CA LEU A 104 2.16 6.57 8.38
C LEU A 104 1.36 7.76 8.92
N LEU A 105 1.80 8.36 10.02
CA LEU A 105 1.06 9.45 10.67
C LEU A 105 1.11 10.74 9.86
N GLU A 106 2.26 11.03 9.24
CA GLU A 106 2.40 12.16 8.32
C GLU A 106 1.45 12.02 7.14
N ARG A 107 1.48 10.87 6.45
CA ARG A 107 0.59 10.56 5.32
C ARG A 107 -0.89 10.60 5.71
N ALA A 108 -1.24 10.18 6.93
CA ALA A 108 -2.62 10.25 7.42
C ALA A 108 -3.09 11.71 7.60
N ARG A 109 -2.23 12.58 8.13
CA ARG A 109 -2.52 14.02 8.27
C ARG A 109 -2.70 14.69 6.92
N GLU A 110 -1.82 14.42 5.96
CA GLU A 110 -1.90 14.97 4.60
C GLU A 110 -3.21 14.58 3.90
N ARG A 111 -3.64 13.31 4.03
CA ARG A 111 -4.91 12.83 3.49
C ARG A 111 -6.11 13.52 4.11
N GLU A 112 -6.08 13.75 5.42
CA GLU A 112 -7.16 14.43 6.13
C GLU A 112 -7.27 15.90 5.69
N ILE A 113 -6.15 16.61 5.58
CA ILE A 113 -6.10 17.98 5.04
C ILE A 113 -6.65 18.01 3.60
N GLY A 114 -6.24 17.05 2.77
CA GLY A 114 -6.74 16.93 1.39
C GLY A 114 -8.25 16.71 1.32
N ARG A 115 -8.80 15.87 2.20
CA ARG A 115 -10.25 15.60 2.29
C ARG A 115 -11.03 16.83 2.72
N GLN A 116 -10.55 17.55 3.74
CA GLN A 116 -11.19 18.78 4.23
C GLN A 116 -11.20 19.89 3.17
N ARG A 117 -10.11 20.03 2.39
CA ARG A 117 -10.06 20.96 1.26
C ARG A 117 -11.05 20.60 0.15
N ALA A 118 -11.21 19.31 -0.15
CA ALA A 118 -12.18 18.86 -1.16
C ALA A 118 -13.63 19.14 -0.73
N VAL A 119 -13.95 18.99 0.57
CA VAL A 119 -15.29 19.29 1.12
C VAL A 119 -15.54 20.80 1.24
N GLY A 120 -14.51 21.60 1.54
CA GLY A 120 -14.63 23.06 1.67
C GLY A 120 -14.76 23.84 0.36
N CYS A 121 -14.67 23.17 -0.81
CA CYS A 121 -14.77 23.81 -2.12
C CYS A 121 -16.22 24.02 -2.62
N ASP A 122 -17.24 23.68 -1.83
CA ASP A 122 -18.66 23.93 -2.14
C ASP A 122 -19.10 25.38 -1.84
N SER A 123 -18.26 26.37 -2.19
CA SER A 123 -18.74 27.76 -2.22
C SER A 123 -19.60 27.94 -3.47
N PRO A 124 -20.85 28.41 -3.36
CA PRO A 124 -21.70 28.63 -4.53
C PRO A 124 -21.04 29.67 -5.42
N CYS A 125 -20.79 29.32 -6.67
CA CYS A 125 -20.39 30.26 -7.71
C CYS A 125 -21.42 31.40 -7.73
N VAL A 126 -21.04 32.57 -7.23
CA VAL A 126 -21.84 33.79 -7.40
C VAL A 126 -21.76 34.12 -8.90
N PRO A 127 -22.88 34.11 -9.64
CA PRO A 127 -22.84 34.50 -11.04
C PRO A 127 -22.48 36.00 -11.09
N ALA A 128 -21.42 36.32 -11.84
CA ALA A 128 -21.11 37.70 -12.20
C ALA A 128 -22.26 38.23 -13.06
N GLY A 129 -22.90 39.31 -12.59
CA GLY A 129 -23.90 40.07 -13.34
C GLY A 129 -23.30 40.91 -14.45
#